data_AF-A0A918BW00-F1
#
_entry.id   AF-A0A918BW00-F1
#
_cell.length_a   1.000
_cell.length_b   1.000
_cell.length_c   1.000
_cell.angle_alpha   90.00
_cell.angle_beta   90.00
_cell.angle_gamma   90.00
#
_symmetry.space_group_name_H-M   'P 1'
#
loop_
_entity.id
_entity.type
_entity.pdbx_description
1 polymer ?
#
loop_
_entity_poly.entity_id
_entity_poly.type
_entity_poly.pdbx_seq_one_letter_code
_entity_poly.pdbx_strand_id
1 'polypeptide(L)'
;MTEQTAPVTRKERSVAWPRLLHLAMDVLFTFLLPYALLNPRPFHLPDVSAHLGSYGTYVAAGVLPTVYIVWDTFRHKVLNPFALFLLGGALSGAVVSFFKLDGVAFALKDALHSALLVLICLISLAVRRPLFEFLFFGVVAPETPERSRLLSAALQQPGVKNALAAATWMVALKALLLGLGSYLVAIRIVTLPFGTPEFNAQVATAHAITFPLAIVLDAVFYLGAAWMTLQATRRLTGGRAWPWQRGFWDELRVFSGSGE
;
A
#
# COMPACT_ATOMS: atom_id res chain seq x y z
N MET A 1 53.75 3.77 -28.37
CA MET A 1 52.61 2.91 -28.00
C MET A 1 51.65 3.78 -27.23
N THR A 2 50.61 4.26 -27.91
CA THR A 2 49.67 5.25 -27.39
C THR A 2 48.47 4.48 -26.84
N GLU A 3 48.29 4.50 -25.53
CA GLU A 3 47.15 3.86 -24.86
C GLU A 3 45.89 4.68 -25.14
N GLN A 4 45.02 4.14 -25.99
CA GLN A 4 43.68 4.67 -26.25
C GLN A 4 42.80 4.44 -25.03
N THR A 5 42.59 5.48 -24.23
CA THR A 5 41.51 5.52 -23.23
C THR A 5 40.17 5.61 -23.97
N ALA A 6 39.44 4.51 -24.06
CA ALA A 6 38.07 4.51 -24.55
C ALA A 6 37.15 5.27 -23.55
N PRO A 7 36.23 6.14 -24.01
CA PRO A 7 35.29 6.80 -23.12
C PRO A 7 34.19 5.81 -22.72
N VAL A 8 34.10 5.47 -21.44
CA VAL A 8 32.96 4.73 -20.89
C VAL A 8 31.79 5.71 -20.73
N THR A 9 31.07 6.03 -21.80
CA THR A 9 29.75 6.67 -21.71
C THR A 9 28.69 5.59 -21.56
N ARG A 10 28.66 4.91 -20.40
CA ARG A 10 27.48 4.12 -20.03
C ARG A 10 26.41 5.13 -19.63
N LYS A 11 25.52 5.47 -20.56
CA LYS A 11 24.30 6.24 -20.29
C LYS A 11 23.56 5.53 -19.16
N GLU A 12 23.71 6.01 -17.93
CA GLU A 12 22.91 5.57 -16.79
C GLU A 12 21.45 5.82 -17.17
N ARG A 13 20.75 4.78 -17.64
CA ARG A 13 19.30 4.84 -17.81
C ARG A 13 18.77 5.12 -16.41
N SER A 14 18.21 6.31 -16.20
CA SER A 14 17.72 6.70 -14.89
C SER A 14 16.77 5.63 -14.36
N VAL A 15 17.11 5.04 -13.22
CA VAL A 15 16.27 4.04 -12.54
C VAL A 15 14.93 4.67 -12.08
N ALA A 16 14.87 6.01 -12.05
CA ALA A 16 13.69 6.78 -11.70
C ALA A 16 12.56 6.67 -12.74
N TRP A 17 12.87 6.65 -14.04
CA TRP A 17 11.84 6.70 -15.08
C TRP A 17 10.89 5.50 -15.09
N PRO A 18 11.36 4.24 -15.02
CA PRO A 18 10.46 3.09 -14.94
C PRO A 18 9.58 3.11 -13.68
N ARG A 19 10.09 3.60 -12.55
CA ARG A 19 9.34 3.70 -11.29
C ARG A 19 8.25 4.76 -11.37
N LEU A 20 8.57 5.91 -11.96
CA LEU A 20 7.59 6.98 -12.18
C LEU A 20 6.47 6.50 -13.12
N LEU A 21 6.82 5.79 -14.19
CA LEU A 21 5.83 5.19 -15.09
C LEU A 21 4.93 4.19 -14.38
N HIS A 22 5.50 3.32 -13.54
CA HIS A 22 4.72 2.37 -12.75
C HIS A 22 3.74 3.11 -11.81
N LEU A 23 4.23 4.10 -11.05
CA LEU A 23 3.38 4.92 -10.18
C LEU A 23 2.26 5.61 -10.97
N ALA A 24 2.58 6.13 -12.16
CA ALA A 24 1.58 6.75 -13.03
C ALA A 24 0.53 5.76 -13.52
N MET A 25 0.92 4.52 -13.84
CA MET A 25 -0.02 3.44 -14.19
C MET A 25 -0.88 3.04 -12.99
N ASP A 26 -0.31 2.97 -11.79
CA ASP A 26 -1.07 2.67 -10.58
C ASP A 26 -2.15 3.72 -10.35
N VAL A 27 -1.80 5.01 -10.37
CA VAL A 27 -2.77 6.10 -10.21
C VAL A 27 -3.79 6.11 -11.36
N LEU A 28 -3.36 5.83 -12.59
CA LEU A 28 -4.26 5.78 -13.75
C LEU A 28 -5.33 4.70 -13.56
N PHE A 29 -4.94 3.47 -13.26
CA PHE A 29 -5.86 2.34 -13.20
C PHE A 29 -6.63 2.26 -11.89
N THR A 30 -6.06 2.73 -10.78
CA THR A 30 -6.71 2.60 -9.46
C THR A 30 -7.53 3.82 -9.06
N PHE A 31 -7.30 4.99 -9.68
CA PHE A 31 -7.99 6.22 -9.33
C PHE A 31 -8.60 6.94 -10.55
N LEU A 32 -7.79 7.37 -11.51
CA LEU A 32 -8.25 8.24 -12.60
C LEU A 32 -9.28 7.55 -13.48
N LEU A 33 -9.03 6.30 -13.88
CA LEU A 33 -9.91 5.54 -14.76
C LEU A 33 -11.27 5.25 -14.10
N PRO A 34 -11.36 4.71 -12.86
CA PRO A 34 -12.64 4.56 -12.16
C PRO A 34 -13.38 5.87 -11.97
N TYR A 35 -12.66 6.95 -11.60
CA TYR A 35 -13.26 8.26 -11.40
C TYR A 35 -13.88 8.78 -12.69
N ALA A 36 -13.13 8.72 -13.81
CA ALA A 36 -13.61 9.14 -15.12
C ALA A 36 -14.78 8.28 -15.61
N LEU A 37 -14.80 6.99 -15.28
CA LEU A 37 -15.89 6.08 -15.64
C LEU A 37 -17.17 6.37 -14.86
N LEU A 38 -17.07 6.67 -13.56
CA LEU A 38 -18.21 6.99 -12.70
C LEU A 38 -18.69 8.44 -12.84
N ASN A 39 -17.80 9.36 -13.20
CA ASN A 39 -18.06 10.78 -13.37
C ASN A 39 -17.38 11.32 -14.64
N PRO A 40 -17.95 11.07 -15.83
CA PRO A 40 -17.33 11.44 -17.11
C PRO A 40 -17.41 12.96 -17.41
N ARG A 41 -18.34 13.67 -16.75
CA ARG A 41 -18.66 15.09 -17.04
C ARG A 41 -17.44 16.04 -16.98
N PRO A 42 -16.55 15.97 -15.98
CA PRO A 42 -15.39 16.86 -15.88
C PRO A 42 -14.35 16.66 -16.98
N PHE A 43 -14.36 15.52 -17.68
CA PHE A 43 -13.41 15.18 -18.75
C PHE A 43 -14.02 15.24 -20.14
N HIS A 44 -15.29 15.64 -20.27
CA HIS A 44 -16.03 15.62 -21.54
C HIS A 44 -16.03 14.24 -22.23
N LEU A 45 -16.01 13.16 -21.44
CA LEU A 45 -16.01 11.79 -21.93
C LEU A 45 -17.44 11.31 -22.24
N PRO A 46 -17.60 10.36 -23.19
CA PRO A 46 -18.90 9.75 -23.46
C PRO A 46 -19.41 8.99 -22.23
N ASP A 47 -20.71 9.11 -21.96
CA ASP A 47 -21.32 8.45 -20.82
C ASP A 47 -21.56 6.96 -21.13
N VAL A 48 -20.68 6.12 -20.59
CA VAL A 48 -20.73 4.66 -20.76
C VAL A 48 -21.98 4.07 -20.08
N SER A 49 -22.63 4.80 -19.15
CA SER A 49 -23.89 4.36 -18.55
C SER A 49 -25.03 4.26 -19.57
N ALA A 50 -24.92 4.92 -20.73
CA ALA A 50 -25.90 4.78 -21.82
C ALA A 50 -25.93 3.35 -22.40
N HIS A 51 -24.82 2.61 -22.32
CA HIS A 51 -24.71 1.24 -22.84
C HIS A 51 -24.72 0.19 -21.74
N LEU A 52 -24.07 0.45 -20.61
CA LEU A 52 -23.92 -0.50 -19.50
C LEU A 52 -24.97 -0.32 -18.38
N GLY A 53 -25.71 0.79 -18.40
CA GLY A 53 -26.51 1.24 -17.26
C GLY A 53 -25.65 1.69 -16.07
N SER A 54 -26.22 2.45 -15.15
CA SER A 54 -25.49 2.96 -13.97
C SER A 54 -24.87 1.83 -13.13
N TYR A 55 -25.59 0.70 -13.00
CA TYR A 55 -25.10 -0.48 -12.29
C TYR A 55 -23.88 -1.10 -12.98
N GLY A 56 -23.94 -1.30 -14.30
CA GLY A 56 -22.83 -1.88 -15.05
C GLY A 56 -21.59 -0.99 -15.02
N THR A 57 -21.78 0.33 -15.11
CA THR A 57 -20.69 1.31 -14.95
C THR A 57 -20.06 1.23 -13.56
N TYR A 58 -20.87 1.11 -12.50
CA TYR A 58 -20.38 0.96 -11.12
C TYR A 58 -19.58 -0.32 -10.91
N VAL A 59 -20.09 -1.46 -11.40
CA VAL A 59 -19.39 -2.74 -11.31
C VAL A 59 -18.07 -2.68 -12.10
N ALA A 60 -18.09 -2.14 -13.32
CA ALA A 60 -16.89 -1.99 -14.14
C ALA A 60 -15.83 -1.11 -13.44
N ALA A 61 -16.24 -0.01 -12.80
CA ALA A 61 -15.35 0.86 -12.05
C ALA A 61 -14.65 0.17 -10.87
N GLY A 62 -15.30 -0.82 -10.23
CA GLY A 62 -14.69 -1.62 -9.17
C GLY A 62 -13.83 -2.79 -9.70
N VAL A 63 -14.26 -3.44 -10.78
CA VAL A 63 -13.58 -4.62 -11.33
C VAL A 63 -12.29 -4.25 -12.06
N LEU A 64 -12.28 -3.16 -12.84
CA LEU A 64 -11.12 -2.77 -13.65
C LEU A 64 -9.84 -2.53 -12.81
N PRO A 65 -9.86 -1.74 -11.72
CA PRO A 65 -8.72 -1.60 -10.82
C PRO A 65 -8.27 -2.93 -10.23
N THR A 66 -9.24 -3.78 -9.90
CA THR A 66 -8.98 -5.07 -9.25
C THR A 66 -8.24 -6.01 -10.19
N VAL A 67 -8.66 -6.08 -11.46
CA VAL A 67 -7.95 -6.86 -12.48
C VAL A 67 -6.52 -6.34 -12.66
N TYR A 68 -6.33 -5.02 -12.67
CA TYR A 68 -4.99 -4.42 -12.74
C TYR A 68 -4.13 -4.82 -11.54
N ILE A 69 -4.62 -4.65 -10.31
CA ILE A 69 -3.90 -5.01 -9.07
C ILE A 69 -3.54 -6.50 -9.05
N VAL A 70 -4.48 -7.37 -9.44
CA VAL A 70 -4.27 -8.83 -9.52
C VAL A 70 -3.15 -9.13 -10.53
N TRP A 71 -3.27 -8.61 -11.75
CA TRP A 71 -2.28 -8.82 -12.81
C TRP A 71 -0.90 -8.31 -12.40
N ASP A 72 -0.84 -7.11 -11.83
CA ASP A 72 0.40 -6.49 -11.36
C ASP A 72 1.08 -7.33 -10.27
N THR A 73 0.32 -7.76 -9.26
CA THR A 73 0.81 -8.60 -8.16
C THR A 73 1.41 -9.90 -8.68
N PHE A 74 0.75 -10.56 -9.64
CA PHE A 74 1.25 -11.79 -10.25
C PHE A 74 2.51 -11.57 -11.11
N ARG A 75 2.62 -10.42 -11.80
CA ARG A 75 3.78 -10.09 -12.63
C ARG A 75 5.03 -9.79 -11.79
N HIS A 76 4.85 -9.10 -10.67
CA HIS A 76 5.96 -8.70 -9.81
C HIS A 76 6.37 -9.77 -8.78
N LYS A 77 5.56 -10.82 -8.57
CA LYS A 77 5.86 -12.00 -7.71
C LYS A 77 6.18 -11.67 -6.23
N VAL A 78 5.84 -10.48 -5.75
CA VAL A 78 6.08 -10.08 -4.34
C VAL A 78 4.86 -10.45 -3.50
N LEU A 79 4.75 -11.72 -3.10
CA LEU A 79 3.67 -12.22 -2.24
C LEU A 79 4.08 -12.18 -0.76
N ASN A 80 4.11 -10.99 -0.18
CA ASN A 80 4.22 -10.84 1.28
C ASN A 80 2.81 -10.70 1.91
N PRO A 81 2.64 -10.91 3.23
CA PRO A 81 1.34 -10.83 3.89
C PRO A 81 0.61 -9.50 3.69
N PHE A 82 1.35 -8.39 3.54
CA PHE A 82 0.77 -7.08 3.29
C PHE A 82 0.23 -6.95 1.85
N ALA A 83 0.98 -7.43 0.86
CA ALA A 83 0.52 -7.49 -0.53
C ALA A 83 -0.71 -8.39 -0.66
N LEU A 84 -0.74 -9.51 0.07
CA LEU A 84 -1.91 -10.39 0.11
C LEU A 84 -3.13 -9.71 0.74
N PHE A 85 -2.93 -8.92 1.79
CA PHE A 85 -3.99 -8.10 2.39
C PHE A 85 -4.53 -7.05 1.41
N LEU A 86 -3.64 -6.34 0.70
CA LEU A 86 -4.05 -5.36 -0.31
C LEU A 86 -4.80 -6.01 -1.47
N LEU A 87 -4.32 -7.16 -1.95
CA LEU A 87 -4.99 -7.97 -2.97
C LEU A 87 -6.37 -8.45 -2.51
N GLY A 88 -6.46 -8.98 -1.28
CA GLY A 88 -7.72 -9.38 -0.67
C GLY A 88 -8.69 -8.20 -0.52
N GLY A 89 -8.18 -7.02 -0.18
CA GLY A 89 -8.93 -5.76 -0.16
C GLY A 89 -9.53 -5.42 -1.52
N ALA A 90 -8.70 -5.40 -2.58
CA ALA A 90 -9.16 -5.13 -3.94
C ALA A 90 -10.23 -6.14 -4.40
N LEU A 91 -9.97 -7.43 -4.21
CA LEU A 91 -10.92 -8.50 -4.54
C LEU A 91 -12.24 -8.35 -3.77
N SER A 92 -12.18 -8.07 -2.47
CA SER A 92 -13.38 -7.82 -1.66
C SER A 92 -14.14 -6.58 -2.14
N GLY A 93 -13.43 -5.52 -2.54
CA GLY A 93 -14.02 -4.31 -3.09
C GLY A 93 -14.82 -4.59 -4.37
N ALA A 94 -14.23 -5.39 -5.28
CA ALA A 94 -14.88 -5.84 -6.50
C ALA A 94 -16.09 -6.75 -6.22
N VAL A 95 -15.97 -7.74 -5.34
CA VAL A 95 -17.12 -8.60 -4.97
C VAL A 95 -18.26 -7.76 -4.39
N VAL A 96 -17.93 -6.82 -3.52
CA VAL A 96 -18.93 -5.97 -2.87
C VAL A 96 -19.47 -4.88 -3.81
N SER A 97 -18.90 -4.65 -5.00
CA SER A 97 -19.50 -3.75 -6.00
C SER A 97 -20.74 -4.36 -6.68
N PHE A 98 -20.90 -5.68 -6.62
CA PHE A 98 -22.11 -6.37 -7.08
C PHE A 98 -23.28 -6.21 -6.09
N PHE A 99 -23.00 -5.85 -4.83
CA PHE A 99 -24.05 -5.59 -3.85
C PHE A 99 -24.61 -4.17 -4.00
N LYS A 100 -25.94 -4.07 -3.95
CA LYS A 100 -26.68 -2.80 -4.01
C LYS A 100 -26.66 -2.14 -2.64
N LEU A 101 -25.59 -1.41 -2.33
CA LEU A 101 -25.43 -0.71 -1.06
C LEU A 101 -25.50 0.80 -1.28
N ASP A 102 -26.34 1.48 -0.52
CA ASP A 102 -26.44 2.93 -0.45
C ASP A 102 -26.44 3.43 1.01
N GLY A 103 -26.36 4.75 1.18
CA GLY A 103 -26.38 5.44 2.47
C GLY A 103 -25.40 4.85 3.49
N VAL A 104 -25.93 4.47 4.66
CA VAL A 104 -25.13 3.95 5.78
C VAL A 104 -24.42 2.64 5.41
N ALA A 105 -25.07 1.76 4.65
CA ALA A 105 -24.48 0.48 4.27
C ALA A 105 -23.29 0.68 3.33
N PHE A 106 -23.38 1.64 2.41
CA PHE A 106 -22.26 2.04 1.56
C PHE A 106 -21.10 2.62 2.40
N ALA A 107 -21.39 3.54 3.32
CA ALA A 107 -20.36 4.15 4.16
C ALA A 107 -19.64 3.11 5.05
N LEU A 108 -20.38 2.15 5.61
CA LEU A 108 -19.81 1.04 6.38
C LEU A 108 -18.94 0.12 5.52
N LYS A 109 -19.39 -0.22 4.30
CA LYS A 109 -18.58 -0.96 3.32
C LYS A 109 -17.25 -0.25 3.09
N ASP A 110 -17.28 1.05 2.84
CA ASP A 110 -16.10 1.81 2.45
C ASP A 110 -15.05 1.87 3.58
N ALA A 111 -15.52 2.00 4.81
CA ALA A 111 -14.67 1.94 6.01
C ALA A 111 -14.19 0.52 6.38
N LEU A 112 -14.82 -0.53 5.84
CA LEU A 112 -14.59 -1.91 6.25
C LEU A 112 -13.13 -2.35 6.06
N HIS A 113 -12.52 -1.98 4.92
CA HIS A 113 -11.13 -2.35 4.65
C HIS A 113 -10.17 -1.80 5.72
N SER A 114 -10.38 -0.54 6.11
CA SER A 114 -9.62 0.11 7.17
C SER A 114 -9.87 -0.52 8.53
N ALA A 115 -11.13 -0.84 8.86
CA ALA A 115 -11.48 -1.52 10.11
C ALA A 115 -10.83 -2.92 10.20
N LEU A 116 -10.79 -3.67 9.10
CA LEU A 116 -10.11 -4.96 9.04
C LEU A 116 -8.60 -4.81 9.23
N LEU A 117 -7.97 -3.79 8.64
CA LEU A 117 -6.54 -3.53 8.86
C LEU A 117 -6.24 -3.20 10.33
N VAL A 118 -7.07 -2.37 10.98
CA VAL A 118 -6.96 -2.10 12.41
C VAL A 118 -7.02 -3.40 13.20
N LEU A 119 -8.03 -4.23 12.93
CA LEU A 119 -8.21 -5.50 13.63
C LEU A 119 -6.99 -6.43 13.45
N ILE A 120 -6.48 -6.57 12.22
CA ILE A 120 -5.29 -7.38 11.94
C ILE A 120 -4.07 -6.83 12.69
N CYS A 121 -3.86 -5.51 12.71
CA CYS A 121 -2.80 -4.90 13.49
C CYS A 121 -2.93 -5.22 14.98
N LEU A 122 -4.13 -5.08 15.56
CA LEU A 122 -4.39 -5.40 16.97
C LEU A 122 -4.14 -6.88 17.29
N ILE A 123 -4.63 -7.79 16.44
CA ILE A 123 -4.38 -9.22 16.58
C ILE A 123 -2.87 -9.51 16.51
N SER A 124 -2.16 -8.92 15.55
CA SER A 124 -0.71 -9.10 15.36
C SER A 124 0.09 -8.67 16.60
N LEU A 125 -0.33 -7.58 17.24
CA LEU A 125 0.24 -7.07 18.48
C LEU A 125 -0.07 -8.00 19.65
N ALA A 126 -1.30 -8.51 19.75
CA ALA A 126 -1.72 -9.44 20.78
C ALA A 126 -0.93 -10.77 20.73
N VAL A 127 -0.66 -11.29 19.52
CA VAL A 127 0.16 -12.50 19.33
C VAL A 127 1.69 -12.22 19.37
N ARG A 128 2.10 -10.99 19.70
CA ARG A 128 3.51 -10.56 19.79
C ARG A 128 4.33 -10.78 18.50
N ARG A 129 3.65 -10.72 17.34
CA ARG A 129 4.22 -10.78 15.99
C ARG A 129 3.73 -9.55 15.23
N PRO A 130 4.31 -8.36 15.47
CA PRO A 130 3.79 -7.11 14.92
C PRO A 130 3.69 -7.17 13.40
N LEU A 131 2.56 -6.77 12.81
CA LEU A 131 2.34 -6.83 11.36
C LEU A 131 3.47 -6.14 10.56
N PHE A 132 4.01 -5.05 11.10
CA PHE A 132 5.08 -4.29 10.46
C PHE A 132 6.39 -5.09 10.32
N GLU A 133 6.59 -6.17 11.08
CA GLU A 133 7.72 -7.09 10.94
C GLU A 133 7.77 -7.67 9.52
N PHE A 134 6.63 -8.13 9.01
CA PHE A 134 6.53 -8.71 7.67
C PHE A 134 6.76 -7.67 6.57
N LEU A 135 6.22 -6.47 6.76
CA LEU A 135 6.42 -5.37 5.81
C LEU A 135 7.89 -4.96 5.77
N PHE A 136 8.51 -4.77 6.93
CA PHE A 136 9.92 -4.41 7.03
C PHE A 136 10.83 -5.48 6.42
N PHE A 137 10.56 -6.76 6.68
CA PHE A 137 11.29 -7.87 6.08
C PHE A 137 11.17 -7.87 4.55
N GLY A 138 9.96 -7.67 4.03
CA GLY A 138 9.70 -7.59 2.59
C GLY A 138 10.35 -6.37 1.94
N VAL A 139 10.39 -5.24 2.64
CA VAL A 139 11.08 -4.02 2.21
C VAL A 139 12.58 -4.32 2.11
N VAL A 140 13.23 -4.74 3.19
CA VAL A 140 14.69 -5.02 3.21
C VAL A 140 15.09 -6.10 2.20
N ALA A 141 14.17 -7.02 1.87
CA ALA A 141 14.32 -8.04 0.83
C ALA A 141 15.65 -8.82 0.92
N PRO A 142 15.90 -9.58 2.02
CA PRO A 142 17.12 -10.36 2.16
C PRO A 142 17.25 -11.42 1.06
N GLU A 143 18.18 -11.22 0.13
CA GLU A 143 18.34 -12.05 -1.08
C GLU A 143 18.90 -13.46 -0.82
N THR A 144 19.47 -13.72 0.36
CA THR A 144 20.10 -15.00 0.69
C THR A 144 19.52 -15.62 1.97
N PRO A 145 19.53 -16.96 2.11
CA PRO A 145 19.09 -17.62 3.34
C PRO A 145 19.85 -17.16 4.58
N GLU A 146 21.14 -16.86 4.45
CA GLU A 146 21.97 -16.30 5.51
C GLU A 146 21.47 -14.92 5.96
N ARG A 147 21.26 -13.99 5.01
CA ARG A 147 20.70 -12.66 5.30
C ARG A 147 19.32 -12.73 5.94
N SER A 148 18.49 -13.68 5.49
CA SER A 148 17.17 -13.91 6.08
C SER A 148 17.28 -14.33 7.54
N ARG A 149 18.22 -15.21 7.90
CA ARG A 149 18.45 -15.62 9.30
C ARG A 149 18.98 -14.47 10.14
N LEU A 150 19.98 -13.74 9.65
CA LEU A 150 20.55 -12.57 10.33
C LEU A 150 19.50 -11.50 10.62
N LEU A 151 18.69 -11.16 9.62
CA LEU A 151 17.62 -10.19 9.78
C LEU A 151 16.60 -10.70 10.79
N SER A 152 16.15 -11.95 10.67
CA SER A 152 15.18 -12.55 11.59
C SER A 152 15.66 -12.50 13.04
N ALA A 153 16.93 -12.81 13.30
CA ALA A 153 17.53 -12.72 14.62
C ALA A 153 17.56 -11.27 15.15
N ALA A 154 17.91 -10.31 14.28
CA ALA A 154 17.91 -8.90 14.64
C ALA A 154 16.50 -8.38 14.98
N LEU A 155 15.46 -8.82 14.26
CA LEU A 155 14.08 -8.41 14.53
C LEU A 155 13.54 -8.94 15.86
N GLN A 156 14.12 -10.03 16.40
CA GLN A 156 13.75 -10.55 17.72
C GLN A 156 14.41 -9.80 18.88
N GLN A 157 15.39 -8.93 18.61
CA GLN A 157 16.03 -8.14 19.65
C GLN A 157 15.00 -7.20 20.31
N PRO A 158 14.96 -7.09 21.66
CA PRO A 158 13.90 -6.36 22.36
C PRO A 158 13.70 -4.92 21.86
N GLY A 159 14.79 -4.21 21.59
CA GLY A 159 14.74 -2.84 21.08
C GLY A 159 14.09 -2.73 19.69
N VAL A 160 14.38 -3.68 18.80
CA VAL A 160 13.79 -3.72 17.45
C VAL A 160 12.35 -4.20 17.49
N LYS A 161 12.06 -5.21 18.31
CA LYS A 161 10.70 -5.71 18.51
C LYS A 161 9.75 -4.64 19.05
N ASN A 162 10.21 -3.80 19.98
CA ASN A 162 9.44 -2.66 20.48
C ASN A 162 9.20 -1.61 19.39
N ALA A 163 10.20 -1.32 18.56
CA ALA A 163 10.04 -0.41 17.42
C ALA A 163 9.05 -0.95 16.38
N LEU A 164 9.09 -2.26 16.09
CA LEU A 164 8.12 -2.94 15.21
C LEU A 164 6.69 -2.90 15.77
N ALA A 165 6.53 -3.04 17.09
CA ALA A 165 5.23 -2.90 17.75
C ALA A 165 4.71 -1.46 17.65
N ALA A 166 5.55 -0.45 17.91
CA ALA A 166 5.19 0.95 17.75
C ALA A 166 4.84 1.29 16.30
N ALA A 167 5.61 0.79 15.33
CA ALA A 167 5.34 0.90 13.90
C ALA A 167 3.99 0.27 13.53
N THR A 168 3.64 -0.89 14.10
CA THR A 168 2.34 -1.53 13.87
C THR A 168 1.19 -0.73 14.47
N TRP A 169 1.38 -0.11 15.65
CA TRP A 169 0.42 0.85 16.21
C TRP A 169 0.21 2.08 15.32
N MET A 170 1.27 2.60 14.70
CA MET A 170 1.17 3.68 13.72
C MET A 170 0.32 3.28 12.51
N VAL A 171 0.49 2.07 11.99
CA VAL A 171 -0.35 1.55 10.89
C VAL A 171 -1.80 1.40 11.34
N ALA A 172 -2.07 0.91 12.55
CA ALA A 172 -3.42 0.82 13.09
C ALA A 172 -4.07 2.21 13.23
N LEU A 173 -3.35 3.19 13.79
CA LEU A 173 -3.84 4.55 13.92
C LEU A 173 -4.12 5.19 12.56
N LYS A 174 -3.22 5.03 11.59
CA LYS A 174 -3.43 5.47 10.20
C LYS A 174 -4.69 4.86 9.61
N ALA A 175 -4.85 3.54 9.71
CA ALA A 175 -6.01 2.84 9.19
C ALA A 175 -7.31 3.33 9.86
N LEU A 176 -7.29 3.54 11.18
CA LEU A 176 -8.43 4.09 11.91
C LEU A 176 -8.81 5.49 11.42
N LEU A 177 -7.83 6.40 11.28
CA LEU A 177 -8.04 7.76 10.81
C LEU A 177 -8.58 7.78 9.37
N LEU A 178 -7.99 6.97 8.49
CA LEU A 178 -8.44 6.86 7.10
C LEU A 178 -9.85 6.28 7.02
N GLY A 179 -10.14 5.19 7.74
CA GLY A 179 -11.45 4.56 7.77
C GLY A 179 -12.54 5.48 8.31
N LEU A 180 -12.26 6.21 9.38
CA LEU A 180 -13.16 7.22 9.91
C LEU A 180 -13.38 8.37 8.91
N GLY A 181 -12.31 8.88 8.30
CA GLY A 181 -12.41 9.90 7.26
C GLY A 181 -13.26 9.45 6.07
N SER A 182 -13.01 8.24 5.57
CA SER A 182 -13.78 7.65 4.45
C SER A 182 -15.24 7.49 4.80
N TYR A 183 -15.55 6.95 5.99
CA TYR A 183 -16.92 6.83 6.47
C TYR A 183 -17.65 8.18 6.52
N LEU A 184 -17.01 9.20 7.11
CA LEU A 184 -17.58 10.53 7.25
C LEU A 184 -17.79 11.22 5.90
N VAL A 185 -16.88 11.03 4.94
CA VAL A 185 -17.06 11.54 3.58
C VAL A 185 -18.20 10.80 2.88
N ALA A 186 -18.20 9.47 2.93
CA ALA A 186 -19.22 8.64 2.28
C ALA A 186 -20.64 8.95 2.79
N ILE A 187 -20.84 9.02 4.11
CA ILE A 187 -22.16 9.27 4.69
C ILE A 187 -22.70 10.69 4.38
N ARG A 188 -21.81 11.65 4.12
CA ARG A 188 -22.19 13.04 3.82
C ARG A 188 -22.39 13.30 2.33
N ILE A 189 -21.63 12.61 1.47
CA ILE A 189 -21.61 12.88 0.03
C ILE A 189 -22.44 11.86 -0.75
N VAL A 190 -22.44 10.59 -0.35
CA VAL A 190 -23.13 9.50 -1.07
C VAL A 190 -24.50 9.29 -0.46
N THR A 191 -25.44 10.14 -0.87
CA THR A 191 -26.80 10.22 -0.30
C THR A 191 -27.88 9.76 -1.26
N LEU A 192 -27.57 9.68 -2.55
CA LEU A 192 -28.53 9.33 -3.60
C LEU A 192 -28.73 7.81 -3.70
N PRO A 193 -29.87 7.35 -4.26
CA PRO A 193 -30.17 5.94 -4.35
C PRO A 193 -29.24 5.22 -5.32
N PHE A 194 -28.84 4.00 -4.94
CA PHE A 194 -28.01 3.13 -5.76
C PHE A 194 -28.62 2.91 -7.15
N GLY A 195 -27.78 2.83 -8.18
CA GLY A 195 -28.21 2.56 -9.56
C GLY A 195 -28.60 3.80 -10.35
N THR A 196 -28.39 4.99 -9.80
CA THR A 196 -28.52 6.27 -10.52
C THR A 196 -27.15 6.77 -11.01
N PRO A 197 -27.08 7.49 -12.15
CA PRO A 197 -25.84 8.13 -12.59
C PRO A 197 -25.29 9.12 -11.55
N GLU A 198 -26.18 9.80 -10.83
CA GLU A 198 -25.81 10.77 -9.80
C GLU A 198 -25.18 10.09 -8.58
N PHE A 199 -25.66 8.90 -8.18
CA PHE A 199 -25.00 8.09 -7.16
C PHE A 199 -23.56 7.75 -7.55
N ASN A 200 -23.33 7.32 -8.79
CA ASN A 200 -21.97 7.03 -9.29
C ASN A 200 -21.06 8.26 -9.21
N ALA A 201 -21.57 9.42 -9.61
CA ALA A 201 -20.83 10.68 -9.53
C ALA A 201 -20.52 11.08 -8.07
N GLN A 202 -21.44 10.83 -7.13
CA GLN A 202 -21.19 11.04 -5.70
C GLN A 202 -20.12 10.11 -5.16
N VAL A 203 -20.15 8.82 -5.53
CA VAL A 203 -19.10 7.84 -5.16
C VAL A 203 -17.74 8.30 -5.68
N ALA A 204 -17.65 8.70 -6.96
CA ALA A 204 -16.43 9.22 -7.54
C ALA A 204 -15.90 10.44 -6.77
N THR A 205 -16.79 11.37 -6.44
CA THR A 205 -16.45 12.59 -5.69
C THR A 205 -15.96 12.26 -4.27
N ALA A 206 -16.62 11.34 -3.57
CA ALA A 206 -16.20 10.88 -2.26
C ALA A 206 -14.78 10.29 -2.31
N HIS A 207 -14.50 9.43 -3.30
CA HIS A 207 -13.17 8.86 -3.50
C HIS A 207 -12.11 9.92 -3.88
N ALA A 208 -12.47 10.92 -4.69
CA ALA A 208 -11.56 12.02 -5.03
C ALA A 208 -11.15 12.88 -3.82
N ILE A 209 -12.00 12.94 -2.79
CA ILE A 209 -11.69 13.63 -1.54
C ILE A 209 -10.84 12.74 -0.62
N THR A 210 -11.16 11.45 -0.51
CA THR A 210 -10.44 10.53 0.39
C THR A 210 -9.08 10.10 -0.16
N PHE A 211 -8.90 10.10 -1.49
CA PHE A 211 -7.65 9.65 -2.13
C PHE A 211 -6.42 10.51 -1.74
N PRO A 212 -6.44 11.86 -1.81
CA PRO A 212 -5.33 12.68 -1.32
C PRO A 212 -5.06 12.49 0.17
N LEU A 213 -6.12 12.35 0.98
CA LEU A 213 -5.99 12.06 2.41
C LEU A 213 -5.27 10.72 2.65
N ALA A 214 -5.62 9.68 1.90
CA ALA A 214 -4.95 8.38 1.95
C ALA A 214 -3.46 8.50 1.64
N ILE A 215 -3.08 9.20 0.56
CA ILE A 215 -1.67 9.40 0.18
C ILE A 215 -0.90 10.11 1.30
N VAL A 216 -1.45 11.18 1.87
CA VAL A 216 -0.79 11.93 2.94
C VAL A 216 -0.61 11.07 4.19
N LEU A 217 -1.66 10.35 4.60
CA LEU A 217 -1.58 9.45 5.74
C LEU A 217 -0.57 8.31 5.49
N ASP A 218 -0.54 7.74 4.29
CA ASP A 218 0.42 6.70 3.90
C ASP A 218 1.84 7.20 4.00
N ALA A 219 2.12 8.37 3.42
CA ALA A 219 3.44 8.97 3.48
C ALA A 219 3.87 9.22 4.94
N VAL A 220 3.02 9.87 5.75
CA VAL A 220 3.39 10.22 7.13
C VAL A 220 3.62 8.97 7.98
N PHE A 221 2.66 8.03 7.97
CA PHE A 221 2.69 6.92 8.91
C PHE A 221 3.60 5.78 8.47
N TYR A 222 3.63 5.41 7.18
CA TYR A 222 4.54 4.34 6.72
C TYR A 222 5.99 4.81 6.70
N LEU A 223 6.29 6.07 6.32
CA LEU A 223 7.66 6.56 6.40
C LEU A 223 8.12 6.69 7.85
N GLY A 224 7.26 7.18 8.75
CA GLY A 224 7.57 7.24 10.18
C GLY A 224 7.82 5.85 10.78
N ALA A 225 6.95 4.89 10.50
CA ALA A 225 7.08 3.50 10.95
C ALA A 225 8.35 2.82 10.40
N ALA A 226 8.66 3.03 9.12
CA ALA A 226 9.88 2.54 8.50
C ALA A 226 11.11 3.19 9.13
N TRP A 227 11.11 4.51 9.31
CA TRP A 227 12.20 5.25 9.94
C TRP A 227 12.52 4.75 11.35
N MET A 228 11.50 4.60 12.20
CA MET A 228 11.68 4.10 13.58
C MET A 228 12.26 2.69 13.60
N THR A 229 11.76 1.80 12.73
CA THR A 229 12.24 0.42 12.65
C THR A 229 13.68 0.38 12.13
N LEU A 230 13.99 1.16 11.08
CA LEU A 230 15.34 1.29 10.54
C LEU A 230 16.32 1.79 11.59
N GLN A 231 15.94 2.80 12.36
CA GLN A 231 16.78 3.36 13.41
C GLN A 231 17.02 2.35 14.53
N ALA A 232 16.00 1.58 14.92
CA ALA A 232 16.15 0.53 15.94
C ALA A 232 17.12 -0.56 15.48
N THR A 233 17.02 -1.01 14.23
CA THR A 233 17.92 -2.04 13.68
C THR A 233 19.34 -1.50 13.54
N ARG A 234 19.52 -0.24 13.11
CA ARG A 234 20.84 0.41 13.04
C ARG A 234 21.53 0.55 14.40
N ARG A 235 20.76 0.72 15.48
CA ARG A 235 21.33 0.77 16.85
C ARG A 235 21.95 -0.56 17.27
N LEU A 236 21.55 -1.69 16.67
CA LEU A 236 22.21 -2.99 16.92
C LEU A 236 23.59 -3.08 16.27
N THR A 237 23.79 -2.41 15.13
CA THR A 237 24.95 -2.61 14.26
C THR A 237 26.01 -1.50 14.37
N GLY A 238 25.87 -0.60 15.35
CA GLY A 238 26.71 0.61 15.46
C GLY A 238 26.37 1.70 14.43
N GLY A 239 25.35 1.47 13.59
CA GLY A 239 24.67 2.49 12.80
C GLY A 239 25.44 3.04 11.60
N ARG A 240 26.49 2.36 11.12
CA ARG A 240 27.32 2.89 10.03
C ARG A 240 26.75 2.61 8.64
N ALA A 241 25.94 1.56 8.49
CA ALA A 241 25.34 1.17 7.21
C ALA A 241 23.81 1.04 7.23
N TRP A 242 23.19 1.21 6.07
CA TRP A 242 21.75 0.99 5.84
C TRP A 242 21.46 -0.45 5.39
N PRO A 243 20.24 -0.99 5.58
CA PRO A 243 19.92 -2.39 5.23
C PRO A 243 20.21 -2.82 3.79
N TRP A 244 20.18 -1.85 2.87
CA TRP A 244 20.45 -2.02 1.45
C TRP A 244 21.95 -2.03 1.10
N GLN A 245 22.82 -1.72 2.06
CA GLN A 245 24.25 -1.63 1.90
C GLN A 245 24.92 -2.90 2.40
N ARG A 246 26.05 -3.27 1.78
CA ARG A 246 26.81 -4.47 2.18
C ARG A 246 27.26 -4.42 3.64
N GLY A 247 27.73 -3.25 4.09
CA GLY A 247 28.23 -3.06 5.45
C GLY A 247 27.22 -3.39 6.55
N PHE A 248 25.92 -3.23 6.29
CA PHE A 248 24.89 -3.56 7.28
C PHE A 248 24.86 -5.06 7.59
N TRP A 249 25.02 -5.89 6.56
CA TRP A 249 25.06 -7.35 6.71
C TRP A 249 26.33 -7.82 7.40
N ASP A 250 27.46 -7.15 7.15
CA ASP A 250 28.72 -7.43 7.82
C ASP A 250 28.66 -7.09 9.32
N GLU A 251 28.10 -5.92 9.66
CA GLU A 251 27.90 -5.52 11.06
C GLU A 251 26.91 -6.45 11.79
N LEU A 252 25.83 -6.87 11.12
CA LEU A 252 24.89 -7.85 11.68
C LEU A 252 25.53 -9.19 11.98
N ARG A 253 26.44 -9.66 11.10
CA ARG A 253 27.19 -10.90 11.32
C ARG A 253 28.06 -10.82 12.56
N VAL A 254 28.79 -9.71 12.71
CA VAL A 254 29.64 -9.47 13.88
C VAL A 254 28.79 -9.42 15.15
N PHE A 255 27.67 -8.69 15.13
CA PHE A 255 26.74 -8.64 16.25
C PHE A 255 26.20 -10.04 16.60
N SER A 256 25.76 -10.82 15.62
CA SER A 256 25.24 -12.19 15.87
C SER A 256 26.29 -13.15 16.40
N GLY A 257 27.55 -13.02 15.97
CA GLY A 257 28.65 -13.86 16.45
C GLY A 257 29.22 -13.44 17.81
N SER A 258 28.91 -12.23 18.30
CA SER A 258 29.31 -11.75 19.63
C SER A 258 28.33 -12.13 20.76
N GLY A 259 27.19 -12.73 20.41
CA GLY A 259 26.14 -13.14 21.34
C GLY A 259 26.06 -14.65 21.60
N GLU A 260 26.94 -15.44 20.98
CA GLU A 260 27.25 -16.83 21.35
C GLU A 260 28.42 -16.86 22.35
#